data_AF-A0A833LR21-F1
#
_entry.id   AF-A0A833LR21-F1
#
_cell.length_a   1.000
_cell.length_b   1.000
_cell.length_c   1.000
_cell.angle_alpha   90.00
_cell.angle_beta   90.00
_cell.angle_gamma   90.00
#
_symmetry.space_group_name_H-M   'P 1'
#
loop_
_entity.id
_entity.type
_entity.pdbx_description
1 polymer ?
#
loop_
_entity_poly.entity_id
_entity_poly.type
_entity_poly.pdbx_seq_one_letter_code
_entity_poly.pdbx_strand_id
1 'polypeptide(L)' 'AIAKKIVAALKAAKLKVEAQINGDKLRVTGKKRDDLQAAIALLRKDEFGLPLQFDNFRD' A
#
# COMPACT_ATOMS: atom_id res chain seq x y z
N ALA A 1 -13.44 1.40 -6.74
CA ALA A 1 -12.01 1.60 -7.10
C ALA A 1 -11.12 0.83 -6.11
N ILE A 2 -10.31 -0.11 -6.59
CA ILE A 2 -9.41 -0.95 -5.77
C ILE A 2 -8.42 -0.10 -4.96
N ALA A 3 -7.92 1.00 -5.55
CA ALA A 3 -7.03 1.94 -4.88
C ALA A 3 -7.62 2.49 -3.56
N LYS A 4 -8.92 2.79 -3.51
CA LYS A 4 -9.58 3.25 -2.28
C LYS A 4 -9.67 2.15 -1.22
N LYS A 5 -9.88 0.88 -1.63
CA LYS A 5 -9.89 -0.28 -0.72
C LYS A 5 -8.51 -0.48 -0.07
N ILE A 6 -7.46 -0.40 -0.87
CA ILE A 6 -6.07 -0.50 -0.40
C ILE A 6 -5.76 0.61 0.61
N VAL A 7 -6.10 1.87 0.29
CA VAL A 7 -5.91 3.00 1.20
C VAL A 7 -6.67 2.80 2.52
N ALA A 8 -7.90 2.27 2.45
CA ALA A 8 -8.68 1.96 3.64
C ALA A 8 -8.05 0.84 4.49
N ALA A 9 -7.54 -0.22 3.87
CA ALA A 9 -6.85 -1.32 4.55
C ALA A 9 -5.57 -0.84 5.26
N LEU A 10 -4.77 -0.02 4.58
CA LEU A 10 -3.56 0.59 5.16
C LEU A 10 -3.87 1.46 6.39
N LYS A 11 -4.97 2.23 6.33
CA LYS A 11 -5.45 3.03 7.47
C LYS A 11 -5.98 2.14 8.60
N ALA A 12 -6.71 1.08 8.29
CA ALA A 12 -7.21 0.12 9.28
C ALA A 12 -6.07 -0.57 10.02
N ALA A 13 -4.97 -0.85 9.33
CA ALA A 13 -3.75 -1.43 9.88
C ALA A 13 -2.95 -0.45 10.77
N LYS A 14 -3.35 0.83 10.86
CA LYS A 14 -2.65 1.91 11.61
C LYS A 14 -1.16 2.05 11.23
N LEU A 15 -0.81 1.72 9.99
CA LEU A 15 0.56 1.86 9.49
C LEU A 15 0.89 3.34 9.31
N LYS A 16 2.12 3.75 9.63
CA LYS A 16 2.60 5.13 9.42
C LYS A 16 3.04 5.36 7.97
N VAL A 17 2.17 5.00 7.04
CA VAL A 17 2.36 5.18 5.60
C VAL A 17 1.25 6.05 5.03
N GLU A 18 1.61 6.93 4.09
CA GLU A 18 0.68 7.69 3.29
C GLU A 18 0.52 7.02 1.92
N ALA A 19 -0.73 6.88 1.48
CA ALA A 19 -1.05 6.30 0.18
C ALA A 19 -1.73 7.35 -0.71
N GLN A 20 -1.16 7.63 -1.87
CA GLN A 20 -1.65 8.56 -2.87
C GLN A 20 -2.06 7.82 -4.15
N ILE A 21 -3.21 8.19 -4.71
CA ILE A 21 -3.75 7.59 -5.94
C ILE A 21 -3.32 8.46 -7.14
N ASN A 22 -2.48 7.91 -8.01
CA ASN A 22 -1.99 8.54 -9.24
C ASN A 22 -2.61 7.84 -10.45
N GLY A 23 -3.84 8.25 -10.81
CA GLY A 23 -4.60 7.60 -11.86
C GLY A 23 -4.82 6.11 -11.53
N ASP A 24 -4.21 5.23 -12.31
CA ASP A 24 -4.32 3.78 -12.13
C ASP A 24 -3.28 3.19 -11.15
N LYS A 25 -2.29 3.98 -10.72
CA LYS A 25 -1.23 3.53 -9.80
C LYS A 25 -1.45 4.08 -8.40
N LEU A 26 -1.05 3.32 -7.38
CA LEU A 26 -1.03 3.76 -5.99
C LEU A 26 0.42 3.96 -5.54
N ARG A 27 0.77 5.17 -5.11
CA ARG A 27 2.05 5.48 -4.48
C ARG A 27 1.90 5.36 -2.97
N VAL A 28 2.76 4.57 -2.34
CA VAL A 28 2.84 4.45 -0.88
C VAL A 28 4.17 5.04 -0.41
N THR A 29 4.10 6.01 0.51
CA THR A 29 5.26 6.71 1.08
C THR A 29 5.26 6.48 2.59
N GLY A 30 6.41 6.19 3.18
CA GLY A 30 6.54 5.94 4.61
C GLY A 30 7.87 6.47 5.11
N LYS A 31 7.92 6.96 6.36
CA LYS A 31 9.16 7.44 6.98
C LYS A 31 10.12 6.30 7.37
N LYS A 32 9.59 5.10 7.57
CA LYS A 32 10.36 3.91 7.93
C LYS A 32 10.18 2.84 6.87
N ARG A 33 11.29 2.18 6.53
CA ARG A 33 11.28 1.00 5.66
C ARG A 33 10.43 -0.13 6.26
N ASP A 34 10.42 -0.29 7.59
CA ASP A 34 9.60 -1.31 8.25
C ASP A 34 8.09 -1.12 8.02
N ASP A 35 7.61 0.13 8.11
CA ASP A 35 6.20 0.46 7.85
C ASP A 35 5.81 0.18 6.38
N LEU A 36 6.73 0.45 5.44
CA LEU A 36 6.54 0.15 4.01
C LEU A 36 6.49 -1.36 3.74
N GLN A 37 7.38 -2.13 4.38
CA GLN A 37 7.38 -3.59 4.26
C GLN A 37 6.12 -4.21 4.90
N ALA A 38 5.69 -3.70 6.07
CA ALA A 38 4.47 -4.13 6.73
C ALA A 38 3.22 -3.85 5.87
N ALA A 39 3.17 -2.70 5.19
CA ALA A 39 2.13 -2.37 4.23
C ALA A 39 2.06 -3.38 3.08
N ILE A 40 3.20 -3.73 2.48
CA ILE A 40 3.27 -4.71 1.39
C ILE A 40 2.83 -6.10 1.88
N ALA A 41 3.29 -6.52 3.06
CA ALA A 41 2.92 -7.81 3.63
C ALA A 41 1.40 -7.90 3.88
N LEU A 42 0.80 -6.83 4.41
CA LEU A 42 -0.65 -6.76 4.61
C LEU A 42 -1.41 -6.82 3.29
N LEU A 43 -0.95 -6.07 2.28
CA LEU A 43 -1.58 -6.04 0.96
C LEU A 43 -1.40 -7.33 0.17
N ARG A 44 -0.35 -8.11 0.44
CA ARG A 44 -0.18 -9.46 -0.12
C ARG A 44 -1.03 -10.50 0.61
N LYS A 45 -1.33 -10.27 1.90
CA LYS A 45 -2.13 -11.17 2.73
C LYS A 45 -3.63 -10.99 2.47
N ASP A 46 -4.07 -9.76 2.23
CA ASP A 46 -5.42 -9.49 1.77
C ASP A 46 -5.55 -9.85 0.28
N GLU A 47 -6.39 -10.83 -0.03
CA GLU A 47 -6.73 -11.20 -1.39
C GLU A 47 -7.64 -10.12 -2.01
N PHE A 48 -7.04 -9.10 -2.63
CA PHE A 48 -7.77 -8.09 -3.40
C PHE A 48 -8.29 -8.60 -4.75
N GLY A 49 -8.26 -9.92 -5.00
CA GLY A 49 -8.72 -10.56 -6.23
C GLY A 49 -7.90 -10.23 -7.48
N LEU A 50 -6.76 -9.54 -7.31
CA LEU A 50 -5.89 -9.08 -8.37
C LEU A 50 -4.43 -9.21 -7.91
N PRO A 51 -3.52 -9.62 -8.82
CA PRO A 51 -2.09 -9.63 -8.51
C PRO A 51 -1.58 -8.19 -8.34
N LEU A 52 -1.32 -7.80 -7.09
CA LEU A 52 -0.70 -6.51 -6.79
C LEU A 52 0.80 -6.56 -7.10
N GLN A 53 1.25 -5.67 -7.97
CA GLN A 53 2.66 -5.45 -8.23
C GLN A 53 3.17 -4.28 -7.38
N PHE A 54 4.31 -4.47 -6.73
CA PHE A 54 4.99 -3.45 -5.95
C PHE A 54 6.30 -3.14 -6.66
N ASP A 55 6.41 -1.94 -7.21
CA ASP A 55 7.54 -1.47 -8.00
C ASP A 55 7.94 -0.06 -7.55
N ASN A 56 9.08 0.45 -8.02
CA ASN A 56 9.54 1.82 -7.78
C ASN A 56 9.81 2.13 -6.29
N PHE A 57 10.56 1.24 -5.62
CA PHE A 57 11.09 1.51 -4.28
C PHE A 57 12.10 2.66 -4.36
N ARG A 58 11.83 3.74 -3.63
CA ARG A 58 12.70 4.92 -3.53
C ARG A 58 13.09 5.14 -2.08
N ASP A 59 14.32 5.62 -1.87
CA ASP A 59 14.82 6.05 -0.56
C ASP A 59 14.41 7.49 -0.26
#